data_AF-A0A1I7KWY6-F1
#
_entry.id   AF-A0A1I7KWY6-F1
#
_cell.length_a   1.000
_cell.length_b   1.000
_cell.length_c   1.000
_cell.angle_alpha   90.00
_cell.angle_beta   90.00
_cell.angle_gamma   90.00
#
_symmetry.space_group_name_H-M   'P 1'
#
loop_
_entity.id
_entity.type
_entity.pdbx_description
1 polymer ?
#
loop_
_entity_poly.entity_id
_entity_poly.type
_entity_poly.pdbx_seq_one_letter_code
_entity_poly.pdbx_strand_id
1 'polypeptide(L)'
;MRTSEPERNFVSFIERGCDAWRRGDDSEGVSWFQQACILWLDALEREPLEENEACAKTRDEITNWMGKLMDCLEGCDMIRATDILEFNILPLLKSKEVQDEGSYRCEK
;
A
#
# COMPACT_ATOMS: atom_id res chain seq x y z
N MET A 1 21.98 6.21 17.67
CA MET A 1 20.57 5.83 17.89
C MET A 1 19.78 6.40 16.73
N ARG A 2 19.46 5.58 15.71
CA ARG A 2 18.50 5.98 14.67
C ARG A 2 17.12 5.64 15.21
N THR A 3 16.32 6.64 15.51
CA THR A 3 14.88 6.48 15.76
C THR A 3 14.26 6.04 14.43
N SER A 4 13.99 4.75 14.30
CA SER A 4 13.13 4.21 13.24
C SER A 4 11.73 4.79 13.47
N GLU A 5 11.41 5.91 12.81
CA GLU A 5 10.08 6.52 12.86
C GLU A 5 9.08 5.54 12.23
N PRO A 6 8.14 4.96 13.00
CA PRO A 6 7.10 4.10 12.46
C PRO A 6 6.01 4.88 11.70
N GLU A 7 6.20 6.18 11.45
CA GLU A 7 5.16 7.14 11.07
C GLU A 7 5.04 7.37 9.55
N ARG A 8 5.85 6.71 8.71
CA ARG A 8 5.85 6.92 7.24
C ARG A 8 5.63 5.67 6.40
N ASN A 9 5.06 4.60 6.97
CA ASN A 9 4.76 3.41 6.19
C ASN A 9 3.31 3.47 5.65
N PHE A 10 3.13 3.77 4.37
CA PHE A 10 1.82 3.79 3.72
C PHE A 10 1.06 2.45 3.85
N VAL A 11 1.77 1.31 3.97
CA VAL A 11 1.16 -0.02 4.21
C VAL A 11 0.39 -0.03 5.52
N SER A 12 0.96 0.53 6.59
CA SER A 12 0.29 0.59 7.90
C SER A 12 -0.96 1.48 7.89
N PHE A 13 -0.99 2.51 7.04
CA PHE A 13 -2.17 3.36 6.86
C PHE A 13 -3.26 2.62 6.07
N ILE A 14 -2.90 1.82 5.07
CA ILE A 14 -3.84 0.94 4.36
C ILE A 14 -4.49 -0.06 5.33
N GLU A 15 -3.69 -0.69 6.20
CA GLU A 15 -4.19 -1.64 7.20
C GLU A 15 -5.18 -0.98 8.17
N ARG A 16 -4.87 0.21 8.68
CA ARG A 16 -5.79 0.99 9.53
C ARG A 16 -7.09 1.36 8.81
N GLY A 17 -7.00 1.67 7.51
CA GLY A 17 -8.17 1.91 6.67
C GLY A 17 -9.08 0.69 6.58
N CYS A 18 -8.49 -0.50 6.35
CA CYS A 18 -9.22 -1.76 6.32
C CYS A 18 -9.88 -2.07 7.67
N ASP A 19 -9.18 -1.83 8.78
CA ASP A 19 -9.73 -2.02 10.13
C ASP A 19 -10.89 -1.07 10.44
N ALA A 20 -10.84 0.17 9.97
CA ALA A 20 -11.95 1.12 10.08
C ALA A 20 -13.18 0.65 9.29
N TRP A 21 -13.00 0.25 8.03
CA TRP A 21 -14.10 -0.28 7.20
C TRP A 21 -14.73 -1.55 7.77
N ARG A 22 -13.93 -2.48 8.32
CA ARG A 22 -14.47 -3.66 9.00
C ARG A 22 -15.32 -3.35 10.23
N ARG A 23 -15.03 -2.23 10.90
CA ARG A 23 -15.79 -1.75 12.06
C ARG A 23 -17.00 -0.90 11.65
N GLY A 24 -17.19 -0.66 10.35
CA GLY A 24 -18.26 0.15 9.79
C GLY A 24 -18.01 1.66 9.82
N ASP A 25 -16.75 2.08 10.02
CA ASP A 25 -16.38 3.50 9.95
C ASP A 25 -15.82 3.84 8.55
N ASP A 26 -16.75 4.10 7.63
CA ASP A 26 -16.44 4.41 6.24
C ASP A 26 -15.62 5.70 6.10
N SER A 27 -15.95 6.71 6.91
CA SER A 27 -15.28 8.02 6.88
C SER A 27 -13.83 7.89 7.37
N GLU A 28 -13.61 7.19 8.48
CA GLU A 28 -12.27 6.95 8.99
C GLU A 28 -11.45 6.10 8.00
N GLY A 29 -12.05 5.05 7.41
CA GLY A 29 -11.37 4.19 6.45
C GLY A 29 -10.93 4.93 5.19
N VAL A 30 -11.78 5.79 4.64
CA VAL A 30 -11.41 6.66 3.51
C VAL A 30 -10.30 7.63 3.90
N SER A 31 -10.35 8.21 5.11
CA SER A 31 -9.31 9.12 5.58
C SER A 31 -7.94 8.46 5.68
N TRP A 32 -7.87 7.26 6.28
CA TRP A 32 -6.64 6.47 6.35
C TRP A 32 -6.11 6.10 4.96
N PHE A 33 -7.01 5.70 4.04
CA PHE A 33 -6.62 5.35 2.68
C PHE A 33 -6.08 6.55 1.90
N GLN A 34 -6.70 7.73 2.03
CA GLN A 34 -6.20 8.96 1.42
C GLN A 34 -4.80 9.32 1.92
N GLN A 35 -4.57 9.19 3.23
CA GLN A 35 -3.24 9.42 3.82
C GLN A 35 -2.21 8.42 3.30
N ALA A 36 -2.58 7.14 3.14
CA ALA A 36 -1.71 6.14 2.52
C ALA A 36 -1.32 6.51 1.09
N CYS A 37 -2.28 6.96 0.27
CA CYS A 37 -2.02 7.40 -1.10
C CYS A 37 -1.04 8.58 -1.15
N ILE A 38 -1.18 9.57 -0.24
CA ILE A 38 -0.27 10.71 -0.17
C ILE A 38 1.16 10.25 0.17
N LEU A 39 1.30 9.38 1.17
CA LEU A 39 2.60 8.83 1.57
C LEU A 39 3.24 8.01 0.45
N TRP A 40 2.44 7.26 -0.30
CA TRP A 40 2.93 6.49 -1.44
C TRP A 40 3.41 7.38 -2.59
N LEU A 41 2.66 8.44 -2.92
CA LEU A 41 3.10 9.42 -3.93
C LEU A 41 4.42 10.09 -3.52
N ASP A 42 4.57 10.48 -2.25
CA ASP A 42 5.82 11.04 -1.71
C ASP A 42 6.99 10.04 -1.78
N ALA A 43 6.72 8.73 -1.61
CA ALA A 43 7.73 7.69 -1.80
C ALA A 43 8.15 7.55 -3.28
N LEU A 44 7.19 7.58 -4.20
CA LEU A 44 7.46 7.49 -5.65
C LEU A 44 8.25 8.69 -6.18
N GLU A 45 8.08 9.88 -5.62
CA GLU A 45 8.87 11.07 -6.00
C GLU A 45 10.34 11.00 -5.54
N ARG A 46 10.61 10.25 -4.47
CA ARG A 46 11.95 10.19 -3.84
C ARG A 46 12.84 9.08 -4.39
N GLU A 47 12.27 7.99 -4.88
CA GLU A 47 13.02 6.87 -5.43
C GLU A 47 13.14 7.00 -6.96
N PRO A 48 14.35 7.21 -7.51
CA PRO A 48 14.55 7.03 -8.94
C PRO A 48 14.22 5.57 -9.27
N LEU A 49 13.28 5.36 -10.18
CA LEU A 49 12.84 4.04 -10.62
C LEU A 49 14.05 3.27 -11.18
N GLU A 50 14.70 2.46 -10.36
CA GLU A 50 15.51 1.36 -10.88
C GLU A 50 14.52 0.38 -11.51
N GLU A 51 14.40 0.46 -12.84
CA GLU A 51 13.50 -0.37 -13.64
C GLU A 51 13.99 -1.82 -13.65
N ASN A 52 13.68 -2.55 -12.59
CA ASN A 52 13.66 -4.01 -12.63
C ASN A 52 12.32 -4.48 -13.21
N GLU A 53 12.34 -5.39 -14.18
CA GLU A 53 11.14 -5.94 -14.83
C GLU A 53 10.15 -6.54 -13.81
N ALA A 54 10.64 -7.14 -12.72
CA ALA A 54 9.81 -7.63 -11.64
C ALA A 54 9.08 -6.50 -10.90
N CYS A 55 9.76 -5.36 -10.67
CA CYS A 55 9.18 -4.19 -10.04
C CYS A 55 8.12 -3.52 -10.93
N ALA A 56 8.34 -3.51 -12.24
CA ALA A 56 7.37 -3.01 -13.23
C ALA A 56 6.08 -3.84 -13.23
N LYS A 57 6.19 -5.18 -13.26
CA LYS A 57 5.02 -6.09 -13.20
C LYS A 57 4.19 -5.89 -11.93
N THR A 58 4.84 -5.82 -10.77
CA THR A 58 4.15 -5.57 -9.49
C THR A 58 3.46 -4.21 -9.48
N ARG A 59 4.10 -3.16 -10.01
CA ARG A 59 3.50 -1.82 -10.13
C ARG A 59 2.26 -1.84 -11.04
N ASP A 60 2.33 -2.54 -12.16
CA ASP A 60 1.21 -2.64 -13.11
C ASP A 60 0.04 -3.43 -12.51
N GLU A 61 0.31 -4.53 -11.80
CA GLU A 61 -0.70 -5.30 -11.06
C GLU A 61 -1.39 -4.45 -9.99
N ILE A 62 -0.61 -3.74 -9.20
CA ILE A 62 -1.11 -2.79 -8.20
C ILE A 62 -1.98 -1.71 -8.85
N THR A 63 -1.52 -1.12 -9.96
CA THR A 63 -2.26 -0.06 -10.67
C THR A 63 -3.61 -0.57 -11.16
N ASN A 64 -3.67 -1.80 -11.68
CA ASN A 64 -4.92 -2.43 -12.08
C ASN A 64 -5.88 -2.65 -10.91
N TRP A 65 -5.38 -3.05 -9.73
CA TRP A 65 -6.20 -3.19 -8.54
C TRP A 65 -6.67 -1.85 -7.98
N MET A 66 -5.83 -0.81 -8.04
CA MET A 66 -6.19 0.54 -7.65
C MET A 66 -7.34 1.10 -8.50
N GLY A 67 -7.36 0.83 -9.80
CA GLY A 67 -8.50 1.20 -10.65
C GLY A 67 -9.82 0.59 -10.16
N LYS A 68 -9.83 -0.73 -9.93
CA LYS A 68 -11.01 -1.45 -9.41
C LYS A 68 -11.42 -0.98 -8.01
N LEU A 69 -10.45 -0.61 -7.17
CA LEU A 69 -10.69 -0.07 -5.85
C LEU A 69 -11.40 1.28 -5.96
N MET A 70 -10.94 2.17 -6.84
CA MET A 70 -11.58 3.47 -7.07
C MET A 70 -13.02 3.31 -7.55
N ASP A 71 -13.28 2.37 -8.46
CA ASP A 71 -14.65 2.05 -8.90
C ASP A 71 -15.54 1.61 -7.73
N CYS A 72 -15.02 0.80 -6.81
CA CYS A 72 -15.75 0.37 -5.61
C CYS A 72 -16.01 1.55 -4.66
N LEU A 73 -15.02 2.42 -4.46
CA LEU A 73 -15.16 3.60 -3.61
C LEU A 73 -16.18 4.60 -4.17
N GLU A 74 -16.19 4.83 -5.48
CA GLU A 74 -17.19 5.67 -6.16
C GLU A 74 -18.60 5.07 -6.05
N GLY A 75 -18.71 3.75 -6.11
CA GLY A 75 -19.95 3.01 -5.88
C GLY A 75 -20.36 2.83 -4.41
N CYS A 76 -19.61 3.40 -3.46
CA CYS A 76 -19.79 3.20 -2.02
C CYS A 76 -19.75 1.72 -1.55
N ASP A 77 -19.09 0.84 -2.30
CA ASP A 77 -18.92 -0.58 -1.96
C ASP A 77 -17.66 -0.79 -1.11
N MET A 78 -17.76 -0.42 0.18
CA MET A 78 -16.63 -0.49 1.12
C MET A 78 -16.22 -1.93 1.44
N ILE A 79 -17.14 -2.88 1.35
CA ILE A 79 -16.84 -4.31 1.58
C ILE A 79 -15.87 -4.78 0.49
N ARG A 80 -16.23 -4.55 -0.78
CA ARG A 80 -15.39 -4.95 -1.90
C ARG A 80 -14.11 -4.14 -2.01
N ALA A 81 -14.15 -2.86 -1.64
CA ALA A 81 -12.95 -2.02 -1.51
C ALA A 81 -11.97 -2.61 -0.49
N THR A 82 -12.48 -3.03 0.67
CA THR A 82 -11.69 -3.71 1.71
C THR A 82 -11.08 -5.01 1.17
N ASP A 83 -11.87 -5.86 0.51
CA ASP A 83 -11.36 -7.13 -0.05
C ASP A 83 -10.24 -6.91 -1.09
N ILE A 84 -10.36 -5.88 -1.93
CA ILE A 84 -9.32 -5.53 -2.89
C ILE A 84 -8.02 -5.14 -2.16
N LEU A 85 -8.12 -4.28 -1.15
CA LEU A 85 -6.94 -3.86 -0.39
C LEU A 85 -6.27 -5.05 0.31
N GLU A 86 -7.05 -5.89 0.97
CA GLU A 86 -6.50 -6.93 1.84
C GLU A 86 -5.96 -8.14 1.12
N PHE A 87 -6.64 -8.59 0.07
CA PHE A 87 -6.29 -9.82 -0.62
C PHE A 87 -5.47 -9.58 -1.88
N ASN A 88 -5.46 -8.36 -2.42
CA ASN A 88 -4.79 -8.07 -3.70
C ASN A 88 -3.67 -7.03 -3.55
N ILE A 89 -3.91 -5.90 -2.88
CA ILE A 89 -2.91 -4.81 -2.84
C ILE A 89 -1.89 -5.02 -1.71
N LEU A 90 -2.34 -5.22 -0.46
CA LEU A 90 -1.47 -5.39 0.70
C LEU A 90 -0.45 -6.54 0.54
N PRO A 91 -0.81 -7.72 0.01
CA PRO A 91 0.16 -8.80 -0.19
C PRO A 91 1.28 -8.42 -1.15
N LEU A 92 0.95 -7.71 -2.24
CA LEU A 92 1.94 -7.24 -3.22
C LEU A 92 2.88 -6.21 -2.59
N LEU A 93 2.34 -5.24 -1.84
CA LEU A 93 3.14 -4.23 -1.15
C LEU A 93 4.08 -4.82 -0.09
N LYS A 94 3.57 -5.73 0.76
CA LYS A 94 4.38 -6.39 1.80
C LYS A 94 5.46 -7.29 1.23
N SER A 95 5.19 -7.95 0.10
CA SER A 95 6.20 -8.78 -0.58
C SER A 95 7.42 -7.98 -1.04
N LYS A 96 7.24 -6.67 -1.32
CA LYS A 96 8.31 -5.75 -1.70
C LYS A 96 9.10 -5.25 -0.49
N GLU A 97 8.42 -4.90 0.62
CA GLU A 97 9.11 -4.48 1.85
C GLU A 97 10.05 -5.57 2.41
N VAL A 98 9.64 -6.85 2.31
CA VAL A 98 10.48 -7.99 2.73
C VAL A 98 11.73 -8.15 1.84
N GLN A 99 11.70 -7.69 0.59
CA GLN A 99 12.85 -7.74 -0.30
C GLN A 99 13.85 -6.60 -0.03
N ASP A 100 13.39 -5.42 0.41
CA ASP A 100 14.27 -4.30 0.77
C ASP A 100 15.04 -4.54 2.08
N GLU A 101 14.44 -5.21 3.06
CA GLU A 101 15.15 -5.62 4.29
C GLU A 101 16.12 -6.79 4.07
N GLY A 102 15.99 -7.51 2.95
CA GLY A 102 16.81 -8.68 2.59
C GLY A 102 18.15 -8.37 1.90
N SER A 103 18.42 -7.11 1.54
CA SER A 103 19.61 -6.71 0.76
C SER A 103 20.89 -6.47 1.62
N TYR A 104 20.98 -7.06 2.80
CA TYR A 104 22.21 -7.07 3.61
C TYR A 104 22.51 -8.44 4.19
N ARG A 105 22.87 -9.39 3.34
CA ARG A 105 23.75 -10.50 3.76
C ARG A 105 24.66 -10.95 2.62
N CYS A 106 25.54 -10.05 2.21
CA CYS A 106 26.72 -10.38 1.45
C CYS A 106 27.93 -10.29 2.38
N GLU A 107 28.17 -11.35 3.17
CA GLU A 107 29.45 -11.63 3.86
C GLU A 107 29.48 -13.15 4.09
N LYS A 108 30.45 -13.96 3.67
CA LYS A 108 31.73 -13.81 2.97
C LYS A 108 32.04 -15.17 2.33
#